data_AF-A0A1B9L8U3-F1
#
_entry.id   AF-A0A1B9L8U3-F1
#
_cell.length_a   1.000
_cell.length_b   1.000
_cell.length_c   1.000
_cell.angle_alpha   90.00
_cell.angle_beta   90.00
_cell.angle_gamma   90.00
#
_symmetry.space_group_name_H-M   'P 1'
#
loop_
_entity.id
_entity.type
_entity.pdbx_description
1 polymer ?
#
loop_
_entity_poly.entity_id
_entity_poly.type
_entity_poly.pdbx_seq_one_letter_code
_entity_poly.pdbx_strand_id
1 'polypeptide(L)'
;MNRYLQVFIEVFSSIIYKYKFEVKSIDDVTILLSKKDFQLEFVMWRETTDIFYNIIISKTKIEKFSISNFIISNMNEQDRNIGVTIDSNDTPFQRNIRALKYFSNLFSRSFSGMLEGDKKWLEDYKNSPYFEEPRIIDR
;
A
#
# COMPACT_ATOMS: atom_id res chain seq x y z
N MET A 1 -11.56 9.36 -16.24
CA MET A 1 -11.32 9.33 -14.77
C MET A 1 -10.77 7.96 -14.43
N ASN A 2 -9.60 7.86 -13.78
CA ASN A 2 -8.98 6.58 -13.45
C ASN A 2 -9.93 5.78 -12.54
N ARG A 3 -10.40 4.62 -13.01
CA ARG A 3 -11.39 3.79 -12.31
C ARG A 3 -10.85 3.24 -10.99
N TYR A 4 -9.56 2.89 -10.94
CA TYR A 4 -8.93 2.47 -9.69
C TYR A 4 -8.83 3.62 -8.69
N LEU A 5 -8.53 4.83 -9.15
CA LEU A 5 -8.40 5.99 -8.26
C LEU A 5 -9.69 6.25 -7.47
N GLN A 6 -10.85 6.20 -8.15
CA GLN A 6 -12.13 6.41 -7.47
C GLN A 6 -12.36 5.37 -6.37
N VAL A 7 -12.23 4.09 -6.69
CA VAL A 7 -12.46 3.01 -5.72
C VAL A 7 -11.40 3.03 -4.60
N PHE A 8 -10.16 3.37 -4.93
CA PHE A 8 -9.09 3.51 -3.95
C PHE A 8 -9.43 4.58 -2.91
N ILE A 9 -9.90 5.76 -3.34
CA ILE A 9 -10.31 6.84 -2.43
C ILE A 9 -11.45 6.38 -1.52
N GLU A 10 -12.42 5.63 -2.04
CA GLU A 10 -13.52 5.07 -1.23
C GLU A 10 -12.99 4.09 -0.18
N VAL A 11 -12.16 3.12 -0.60
CA VAL A 11 -11.61 2.06 0.25
C VAL A 11 -10.65 2.60 1.33
N PHE A 12 -9.85 3.61 1.00
CA PHE A 12 -8.87 4.20 1.91
C PHE A 12 -9.37 5.49 2.56
N SER A 13 -10.63 5.88 2.37
CA SER A 13 -11.19 7.17 2.83
C SER A 13 -10.87 7.51 4.29
N SER A 14 -11.03 6.54 5.19
CA SER A 14 -10.72 6.70 6.62
C SER A 14 -9.23 6.92 6.88
N ILE A 15 -8.35 6.19 6.18
CA ILE A 15 -6.90 6.37 6.27
C ILE A 15 -6.50 7.74 5.72
N ILE A 16 -7.00 8.10 4.53
CA ILE A 16 -6.70 9.37 3.87
C ILE A 16 -7.08 10.53 4.77
N TYR A 17 -8.31 10.51 5.31
CA TYR A 17 -8.81 11.57 6.17
C TYR A 17 -8.06 11.63 7.52
N LYS A 18 -7.94 10.50 8.22
CA LYS A 18 -7.30 10.43 9.54
C LYS A 18 -5.85 10.88 9.51
N TYR A 19 -5.08 10.39 8.53
CA TYR A 19 -3.64 10.65 8.46
C TYR A 19 -3.28 11.80 7.52
N LYS A 20 -4.27 12.46 6.90
CA LYS A 20 -4.12 13.62 6.01
C LYS A 20 -3.18 13.34 4.82
N PHE A 21 -3.36 12.20 4.17
CA PHE A 21 -2.60 11.87 2.97
C PHE A 21 -3.09 12.70 1.77
N GLU A 22 -2.15 13.15 0.93
CA GLU A 22 -2.46 13.54 -0.44
C GLU A 22 -2.56 12.28 -1.30
N VAL A 23 -3.60 12.19 -2.14
CA VAL A 23 -3.80 11.04 -3.04
C VAL A 23 -3.57 11.47 -4.48
N LYS A 24 -2.70 10.76 -5.19
CA LYS A 24 -2.38 11.05 -6.59
C LYS A 24 -2.29 9.76 -7.40
N SER A 25 -2.94 9.72 -8.56
CA SER A 25 -2.68 8.70 -9.59
C SER A 25 -1.50 9.17 -10.44
N ILE A 26 -0.53 8.28 -10.64
CA ILE A 26 0.63 8.51 -11.52
C ILE A 26 0.31 8.06 -12.94
N ASP A 27 -0.36 6.92 -13.05
CA ASP A 27 -0.90 6.34 -14.27
C ASP A 27 -2.19 5.57 -13.94
N ASP A 28 -2.71 4.80 -14.90
CA ASP A 28 -3.97 4.06 -14.75
C ASP A 28 -3.94 2.98 -13.66
N VAL A 29 -2.77 2.47 -13.28
CA VAL A 29 -2.60 1.35 -12.35
C VAL A 29 -1.80 1.70 -11.09
N THR A 30 -1.21 2.89 -11.03
CA THR A 30 -0.35 3.31 -9.92
C THR A 30 -0.98 4.48 -9.17
N ILE A 31 -1.17 4.30 -7.86
CA ILE A 31 -1.71 5.30 -6.94
C ILE A 31 -0.74 5.53 -5.77
N LEU A 32 -0.53 6.80 -5.43
CA LEU A 32 0.27 7.21 -4.28
C LEU A 32 -0.62 7.77 -3.16
N LEU A 33 -0.31 7.36 -1.94
CA LEU A 33 -0.61 8.11 -0.71
C LEU A 33 0.66 8.85 -0.30
N SER A 34 0.66 10.17 -0.37
CA SER A 34 1.85 11.00 -0.15
C SER A 34 1.78 11.80 1.14
N LYS A 35 2.92 11.83 1.84
CA LYS A 35 3.25 12.79 2.89
C LYS A 35 4.56 13.49 2.54
N LYS A 36 4.92 14.49 3.34
CA LYS A 36 6.15 15.29 3.14
C LYS A 36 7.41 14.42 3.07
N ASP A 37 7.52 13.42 3.94
CA ASP A 37 8.77 12.69 4.17
C ASP A 37 8.71 11.23 3.68
N PHE A 38 7.53 10.75 3.25
CA PHE A 38 7.38 9.42 2.67
C PHE A 38 6.13 9.29 1.79
N GLN A 39 6.08 8.22 1.00
CA GLN A 39 4.92 7.86 0.18
C GLN A 39 4.65 6.36 0.30
N LEU A 40 3.38 5.96 0.25
CA LEU A 40 2.98 4.59 -0.04
C LEU A 40 2.52 4.53 -1.49
N GLU A 41 3.11 3.62 -2.26
CA GLU A 41 2.79 3.41 -3.66
C GLU A 41 2.10 2.08 -3.84
N PHE A 42 0.95 2.10 -4.50
CA PHE A 42 0.14 0.92 -4.81
C PHE A 42 0.13 0.74 -6.33
N VAL A 43 0.58 -0.41 -6.80
CA VAL A 43 0.62 -0.76 -8.23
C VAL A 43 -0.30 -1.95 -8.48
N MET A 44 -1.41 -1.72 -9.18
CA MET A 44 -2.44 -2.73 -9.45
C MET A 44 -2.13 -3.49 -10.75
N TRP A 45 -1.64 -4.72 -10.63
CA TRP A 45 -1.36 -5.62 -11.76
C TRP A 45 -2.55 -6.51 -12.12
N ARG A 46 -2.41 -7.38 -13.13
CA ARG A 46 -3.49 -8.28 -13.57
C ARG A 46 -3.99 -9.26 -12.50
N GLU A 47 -3.15 -9.60 -11.52
CA GLU A 47 -3.45 -10.64 -10.54
C GLU A 47 -3.22 -10.21 -9.08
N THR A 48 -2.51 -9.11 -8.86
CA THR A 48 -2.14 -8.67 -7.51
C THR A 48 -1.93 -7.15 -7.46
N THR A 49 -1.92 -6.60 -6.25
CA THR A 49 -1.52 -5.23 -5.98
C THR A 49 -0.18 -5.27 -5.23
N ASP A 50 0.84 -4.65 -5.80
CA ASP A 50 2.11 -4.44 -5.11
C ASP A 50 2.08 -3.15 -4.28
N ILE A 51 2.77 -3.17 -3.15
CA ILE A 51 2.93 -2.03 -2.26
C ILE A 51 4.40 -1.73 -2.07
N PHE A 52 4.74 -0.45 -2.24
CA PHE A 52 6.06 0.07 -1.95
C PHE A 52 6.00 1.16 -0.88
N TYR A 53 6.98 1.17 0.01
CA TYR A 53 7.24 2.30 0.91
C TYR A 53 8.38 3.13 0.35
N ASN A 54 8.12 4.40 0.10
CA ASN A 54 9.09 5.32 -0.48
C ASN A 54 9.51 6.34 0.59
N ILE A 55 10.75 6.26 1.08
CA ILE A 55 11.32 7.27 1.98
C ILE A 55 11.88 8.40 1.14
N ILE A 56 11.42 9.63 1.37
CA ILE A 56 11.93 10.83 0.68
C ILE A 56 13.16 11.31 1.44
N ILE A 57 14.35 11.12 0.84
CA ILE A 57 15.62 11.54 1.45
C ILE A 57 15.90 13.01 1.13
N SER A 58 15.66 13.38 -0.12
CA SER A 58 15.84 14.75 -0.61
C SER A 58 14.85 15.02 -1.74
N LYS A 59 14.90 16.24 -2.30
CA LYS A 59 14.10 16.59 -3.50
C LYS A 59 14.38 15.69 -4.69
N THR A 60 15.56 15.07 -4.75
CA THR A 60 16.05 14.31 -5.90
C THR A 60 16.35 12.85 -5.56
N LYS A 61 16.08 12.38 -4.34
CA LYS A 61 16.47 11.03 -3.92
C LYS A 61 15.38 10.36 -3.09
N ILE A 62 14.99 9.17 -3.51
CA ILE A 62 14.00 8.32 -2.85
C ILE A 62 14.61 6.92 -2.60
N GLU A 63 14.41 6.40 -1.39
CA GLU A 63 14.62 4.99 -1.07
C GLU A 63 13.29 4.24 -1.18
N LYS A 64 13.21 3.33 -2.15
CA LYS A 64 12.00 2.54 -2.44
C LYS A 64 12.14 1.12 -1.91
N PHE A 65 11.29 0.76 -0.96
CA PHE A 65 11.20 -0.56 -0.35
C PHE A 65 10.01 -1.34 -0.93
N SER A 66 10.24 -2.56 -1.42
CA SER A 66 9.20 -3.51 -1.81
C SER A 66 8.65 -4.19 -0.57
N ILE A 67 7.42 -3.88 -0.14
CA ILE A 67 6.90 -4.31 1.17
C ILE A 67 5.68 -5.21 1.08
N SER A 68 5.21 -5.56 -0.13
CA SER A 68 4.01 -6.39 -0.35
C SER A 68 4.02 -7.67 0.49
N ASN A 69 5.08 -8.48 0.34
CA ASN A 69 5.15 -9.80 0.97
C ASN A 69 5.30 -9.71 2.50
N PHE A 70 6.08 -8.74 2.98
CA PHE A 70 6.20 -8.47 4.41
C PHE A 70 4.84 -8.09 5.02
N ILE A 71 4.10 -7.18 4.39
CA ILE A 71 2.77 -6.78 4.84
C ILE A 71 1.80 -7.97 4.79
N ILE A 72 1.75 -8.71 3.68
CA ILE A 72 0.87 -9.87 3.52
C ILE A 72 1.15 -10.94 4.59
N SER A 73 2.42 -11.18 4.92
CA SER A 73 2.81 -12.18 5.93
C SER A 73 2.30 -11.84 7.35
N ASN A 74 2.03 -10.57 7.62
CA ASN A 74 1.49 -10.08 8.90
C ASN A 74 -0.05 -9.99 8.91
N MET A 75 -0.71 -10.42 7.82
CA MET A 75 -2.16 -10.34 7.68
C MET A 75 -2.87 -11.47 8.45
N ASN A 76 -3.73 -11.12 9.40
CA ASN A 76 -4.55 -12.09 10.15
C ASN A 76 -5.96 -12.26 9.54
N GLU A 77 -6.75 -13.17 10.12
CA GLU A 77 -8.12 -13.45 9.65
C GLU A 77 -9.05 -12.23 9.71
N GLN A 78 -8.87 -11.35 10.70
CA GLN A 78 -9.71 -10.17 10.84
C GLN A 78 -9.41 -9.12 9.77
N ASP A 79 -8.16 -9.03 9.31
CA ASP A 79 -7.79 -8.18 8.17
C ASP A 79 -8.42 -8.69 6.86
N ARG A 80 -8.54 -10.03 6.73
CA ARG A 80 -9.16 -10.71 5.58
C ARG A 80 -10.69 -10.66 5.59
N ASN A 81 -11.31 -10.25 6.70
CA ASN A 81 -12.76 -10.15 6.78
C ASN A 81 -13.27 -8.85 6.15
N ILE A 82 -13.47 -8.86 4.83
CA ILE A 82 -13.95 -7.70 4.06
C ILE A 82 -15.44 -7.79 3.67
N GLY A 83 -16.16 -8.83 4.14
CA GLY A 83 -17.58 -9.02 3.84
C GLY A 83 -17.90 -9.23 2.36
N VAL A 84 -16.97 -9.80 1.58
CA VAL A 84 -17.14 -10.04 0.14
C VAL A 84 -16.98 -11.53 -0.17
N THR A 85 -17.91 -12.09 -0.94
CA THR A 85 -17.80 -13.47 -1.45
C THR A 85 -16.71 -13.56 -2.52
N ILE A 86 -15.84 -14.56 -2.43
CA ILE A 86 -14.78 -14.83 -3.40
C ILE A 86 -15.37 -15.68 -4.53
N ASP A 87 -15.21 -15.26 -5.78
CA ASP A 87 -15.62 -16.00 -6.97
C ASP A 87 -14.40 -16.39 -7.81
N SER A 88 -14.34 -17.63 -8.28
CA SER A 88 -13.29 -18.09 -9.20
C SER A 88 -13.27 -17.32 -10.53
N ASN A 89 -14.38 -16.70 -10.92
CA ASN A 89 -14.54 -15.95 -12.16
C ASN A 89 -14.27 -14.44 -12.03
N ASP A 90 -13.72 -13.99 -10.90
CA ASP A 90 -13.45 -12.58 -10.69
C ASP A 90 -12.54 -12.01 -11.77
N THR A 91 -12.87 -10.81 -12.24
CA THR A 91 -12.00 -10.03 -13.13
C THR A 91 -10.76 -9.55 -12.38
N PRO A 92 -9.64 -9.24 -13.09
CA PRO A 92 -8.48 -8.56 -12.52
C PRO A 92 -8.84 -7.36 -11.63
N PHE A 93 -9.80 -6.55 -12.08
CA PHE A 93 -10.28 -5.38 -11.37
C PHE A 93 -10.91 -5.72 -10.02
N GLN A 94 -11.80 -6.73 -9.97
CA GLN A 94 -12.42 -7.18 -8.72
C GLN A 94 -11.41 -7.75 -7.73
N ARG A 95 -10.44 -8.53 -8.22
CA ARG A 95 -9.35 -9.06 -7.39
C ARG A 95 -8.52 -7.94 -6.74
N ASN A 96 -8.14 -6.93 -7.51
CA ASN A 96 -7.40 -5.78 -6.99
C ASN A 96 -8.21 -4.96 -5.98
N ILE A 97 -9.52 -4.76 -6.20
CA ILE A 97 -10.37 -4.09 -5.20
C ILE A 97 -10.36 -4.86 -3.88
N ARG A 98 -10.44 -6.19 -3.91
CA ARG A 98 -10.34 -6.98 -2.68
C ARG A 98 -8.98 -6.84 -2.01
N ALA A 99 -7.90 -6.91 -2.79
CA ALA A 99 -6.55 -6.70 -2.26
C ALA A 99 -6.45 -5.33 -1.55
N LEU A 100 -6.95 -4.27 -2.17
CA LEU A 100 -7.00 -2.93 -1.58
C LEU A 100 -7.81 -2.89 -0.27
N LYS A 101 -8.94 -3.61 -0.18
CA LYS A 101 -9.72 -3.72 1.06
C LYS A 101 -8.95 -4.44 2.16
N TYR A 102 -8.29 -5.56 1.84
CA TYR A 102 -7.43 -6.28 2.80
C TYR A 102 -6.32 -5.37 3.31
N PHE A 103 -5.66 -4.64 2.42
CA PHE A 103 -4.60 -3.72 2.79
C PHE A 103 -5.11 -2.55 3.63
N SER A 104 -6.26 -1.96 3.29
CA SER A 104 -6.86 -0.88 4.09
C SER A 104 -7.15 -1.33 5.54
N ASN A 105 -7.70 -2.53 5.72
CA ASN A 105 -7.93 -3.12 7.05
C ASN A 105 -6.61 -3.33 7.79
N LEU A 106 -5.65 -3.98 7.13
CA LEU A 106 -4.35 -4.33 7.71
C LEU A 106 -3.55 -3.09 8.12
N PHE A 107 -3.51 -2.06 7.27
CA PHE A 107 -2.88 -0.78 7.57
C PHE A 107 -3.53 -0.05 8.74
N SER A 108 -4.86 -0.10 8.83
CA SER A 108 -5.59 0.53 9.93
C SER A 108 -5.33 -0.11 11.29
N ARG A 109 -4.98 -1.40 11.31
CA ARG A 109 -4.84 -2.20 12.53
C ARG A 109 -3.40 -2.47 12.94
N SER A 110 -2.64 -3.13 12.06
CA SER A 110 -1.32 -3.69 12.37
C SER A 110 -0.19 -2.76 11.92
N PHE A 111 -0.44 -1.85 10.99
CA PHE A 111 0.57 -0.94 10.44
C PHE A 111 0.18 0.53 10.56
N SER A 112 -0.56 0.92 11.60
CA SER A 112 -0.91 2.33 11.83
C SER A 112 0.32 3.21 12.00
N GLY A 113 1.40 2.68 12.60
CA GLY A 113 2.69 3.36 12.70
C GLY A 113 3.29 3.72 11.33
N MET A 114 3.19 2.83 10.33
CA MET A 114 3.62 3.15 8.96
C MET A 114 2.85 4.36 8.38
N LEU A 115 1.54 4.45 8.65
CA LEU A 115 0.69 5.56 8.19
C LEU A 115 1.02 6.88 8.90
N GLU A 116 1.54 6.81 10.13
CA GLU A 116 2.04 7.95 10.90
C GLU A 116 3.42 8.41 10.43
N GLY A 117 4.18 7.52 9.78
CA GLY A 117 5.57 7.75 9.39
C GLY A 117 6.59 7.20 10.40
N ASP A 118 6.14 6.41 11.38
CA ASP A 118 7.04 5.62 12.23
C ASP A 118 7.80 4.62 11.37
N LYS A 119 9.10 4.49 11.66
CA LYS A 119 10.06 3.65 10.95
C LYS A 119 10.46 2.41 11.75
N LYS A 120 9.91 2.15 12.94
CA LYS A 120 10.21 0.95 13.73
C LYS A 120 10.01 -0.36 12.95
N TRP A 121 9.00 -0.41 12.09
CA TRP A 121 8.73 -1.55 11.22
C TRP A 121 9.90 -1.90 10.27
N LEU A 122 10.81 -0.95 9.97
CA LEU A 122 11.95 -1.20 9.10
C LEU A 122 12.91 -2.23 9.69
N GLU A 123 13.08 -2.25 11.02
CA GLU A 123 13.93 -3.24 11.67
C GLU A 123 13.31 -4.64 11.55
N ASP A 124 12.01 -4.75 11.81
CA ASP A 124 11.26 -6.00 11.63
C ASP A 124 11.31 -6.47 10.18
N TYR A 125 11.16 -5.54 9.23
CA TYR A 125 11.24 -5.84 7.80
C TYR A 125 12.63 -6.34 7.39
N LYS A 126 13.71 -5.67 7.84
CA LYS A 126 15.11 -6.07 7.57
C LYS A 126 15.47 -7.45 8.12
N ASN A 127 14.85 -7.84 9.23
CA ASN A 127 15.04 -9.16 9.84
C ASN A 127 14.10 -10.23 9.28
N SER A 128 13.19 -9.87 8.37
CA SER A 128 12.23 -10.79 7.78
C SER A 128 12.81 -11.54 6.58
N PRO A 129 12.30 -12.75 6.25
CA PRO A 129 12.69 -13.48 5.04
C PRO A 129 12.23 -12.79 3.74
N TYR A 130 11.46 -11.71 3.85
CA TYR A 130 10.96 -10.92 2.71
C TYR A 130 11.77 -9.65 2.47
N PHE A 131 12.87 -9.46 3.20
CA PHE A 131 13.72 -8.29 3.02
C PHE A 131 14.33 -8.26 1.62
N GLU A 132 14.10 -7.16 0.94
CA GLU A 132 14.79 -6.74 -0.26
C GLU A 132 15.49 -5.40 0.00
N GLU A 133 16.75 -5.30 -0.44
CA GLU A 133 17.51 -4.05 -0.41
C GLU A 133 16.73 -2.93 -1.14
N PRO A 134 16.62 -1.72 -0.55
CA PRO A 134 15.87 -0.65 -1.17
C PRO A 134 16.52 -0.20 -2.48
N ARG A 135 15.68 0.09 -3.46
CA ARG A 135 16.13 0.73 -4.69
C ARG A 135 16.28 2.23 -4.46
N ILE A 136 17.42 2.77 -4.88
CA ILE A 136 17.62 4.22 -4.92
C ILE A 136 17.05 4.74 -6.24
N ILE A 137 16.14 5.70 -6.15
CA ILE A 137 15.56 6.39 -7.31
C ILE A 137 16.02 7.83 -7.27
N ASP A 138 16.73 8.24 -8.33
CA ASP A 138 17.04 9.64 -8.58
C ASP A 138 15.85 10.32 -9.26
N ARG A 139 15.46 11.49 -8.76
CA ARG A 139 14.29 12.25 -9.17
C ARG A 139 14.64 13.62 -9.74
#